data_AF-A0A848RXC0-F1
#
_entry.id   AF-A0A848RXC0-F1
#
_cell.length_a   1.000
_cell.length_b   1.000
_cell.length_c   1.000
_cell.angle_alpha   90.00
_cell.angle_beta   90.00
_cell.angle_gamma   90.00
#
_symmetry.space_group_name_H-M   'P 1'
#
loop_
_entity.id
_entity.type
_entity.pdbx_description
1 polymer ?
#
loop_
_entity_poly.entity_id
_entity_poly.type
_entity_poly.pdbx_seq_one_letter_code
_entity_poly.pdbx_strand_id
1 'polypeptide(L)'
;MAALDARADPDDAVILQRFFKTGPGEYGDGDVFIGVRVPDVRAVVKRSGPLPLEAIGELLESPVHEHRLAGLVALNRLFALASASRTRDDDERERLAAFYLAAVRAGHVNNWDLVDASAEFVLGEYLYDRPRFILFELARGDSAEPGDLWWRRVALLSTFAFIKRGDASTTLELASFVLETDDRRDLTQKATGWMLREVGKRVDRGLLGGFLDANVERMPATMLSYATEHLDAEDRAAYRARRRRTQ
;
A
#
# COMPACT_ATOMS: atom_id res chain seq x y z
N MET A 1 -4.06 6.31 -22.08
CA MET A 1 -2.74 5.97 -22.66
C MET A 1 -2.21 7.14 -23.48
N ALA A 2 -2.74 7.46 -24.67
CA ALA A 2 -2.20 8.53 -25.54
C ALA A 2 -1.90 9.89 -24.86
N ALA A 3 -2.75 10.34 -23.93
CA ALA A 3 -2.50 11.60 -23.20
C ALA A 3 -1.36 11.53 -22.16
N LEU A 4 -1.00 10.34 -21.69
CA LEU A 4 0.18 10.06 -20.87
C LEU A 4 1.41 9.91 -21.78
N ASP A 5 1.29 9.14 -22.86
CA ASP A 5 2.37 8.94 -23.84
C ASP A 5 2.87 10.26 -24.44
N ALA A 6 1.97 11.21 -24.68
CA ALA A 6 2.32 12.56 -25.16
C ALA A 6 3.13 13.40 -24.13
N ARG A 7 3.26 12.93 -22.89
CA ARG A 7 4.09 13.54 -21.83
C ARG A 7 5.31 12.69 -21.46
N ALA A 8 5.57 11.61 -22.21
CA ALA A 8 6.69 10.74 -21.96
C ALA A 8 8.02 11.50 -22.06
N ASP A 9 8.93 11.20 -21.15
CA ASP A 9 10.28 11.76 -21.10
C ASP A 9 11.28 10.59 -20.93
N PRO A 10 12.04 10.25 -21.99
CA PRO A 10 12.98 9.13 -21.95
C PRO A 10 14.08 9.26 -20.88
N ASP A 11 14.50 10.49 -20.57
CA ASP A 11 15.56 10.71 -19.58
C ASP A 11 15.02 10.43 -18.17
N ASP A 12 13.81 10.90 -17.88
CA ASP A 12 13.10 10.58 -16.64
C ASP A 12 12.77 9.08 -16.56
N ALA A 13 12.41 8.43 -17.68
CA ALA A 13 12.11 7.00 -17.70
C ALA A 13 13.28 6.15 -17.17
N VAL A 14 14.52 6.47 -17.56
CA VAL A 14 15.73 5.79 -17.07
C VAL A 14 15.93 6.01 -15.57
N ILE A 15 15.67 7.22 -15.08
CA ILE A 15 15.76 7.55 -13.65
C ILE A 15 14.73 6.76 -12.85
N LEU A 16 13.47 6.71 -13.33
CA LEU A 16 12.38 5.99 -12.67
C LEU A 16 12.65 4.48 -12.65
N GLN A 17 13.10 3.87 -13.74
CA GLN A 17 13.46 2.45 -13.79
C GLN A 17 14.49 2.07 -12.70
N ARG A 18 15.53 2.89 -12.53
CA ARG A 18 16.54 2.68 -11.47
C ARG A 18 15.94 2.84 -10.07
N PHE A 19 15.10 3.85 -9.87
CA PHE A 19 14.48 4.13 -8.58
C PHE A 19 13.49 3.03 -8.16
N PHE A 20 12.68 2.54 -9.10
CA PHE A 20 11.70 1.48 -8.90
C PHE A 20 12.27 0.07 -9.01
N LYS A 21 13.59 -0.05 -9.17
CA LYS A 21 14.32 -1.32 -9.16
C LYS A 21 13.76 -2.31 -10.17
N THR A 22 13.85 -1.96 -11.45
CA THR A 22 13.31 -2.77 -12.56
C THR A 22 14.34 -3.73 -13.17
N GLY A 23 15.49 -3.93 -12.52
CA GLY A 23 16.50 -4.88 -12.96
C GLY A 23 16.07 -6.34 -12.74
N PRO A 24 16.70 -7.30 -13.45
CA PRO A 24 16.42 -8.72 -13.27
C PRO A 24 16.51 -9.18 -11.81
N GLY A 25 15.45 -9.81 -11.31
CA GLY A 25 15.35 -10.30 -9.93
C GLY A 25 15.10 -9.23 -8.87
N GLU A 26 14.94 -7.96 -9.25
CA GLU A 26 14.46 -6.91 -8.36
C GLU A 26 12.93 -6.91 -8.23
N TYR A 27 12.37 -6.16 -7.28
CA TYR A 27 10.92 -6.20 -7.03
C TYR A 27 10.09 -5.59 -8.17
N GLY A 28 10.68 -4.72 -9.00
CA GLY A 28 10.05 -4.10 -10.16
C GLY A 28 10.46 -4.76 -11.48
N ASP A 29 11.04 -5.97 -11.45
CA ASP A 29 11.47 -6.67 -12.68
C ASP A 29 10.31 -6.78 -13.69
N GLY A 30 10.59 -6.44 -14.96
CA GLY A 30 9.62 -6.38 -16.05
C GLY A 30 8.76 -5.11 -16.11
N ASP A 31 8.88 -4.20 -15.14
CA ASP A 31 8.13 -2.94 -15.12
C ASP A 31 8.65 -1.94 -16.17
N VAL A 32 7.75 -1.31 -16.93
CA VAL A 32 8.09 -0.38 -18.03
C VAL A 32 7.70 1.03 -17.63
N PHE A 33 8.62 1.98 -17.74
CA PHE A 33 8.36 3.39 -17.45
C PHE A 33 8.46 4.23 -18.72
N ILE A 34 7.57 5.22 -18.85
CA ILE A 34 7.59 6.22 -19.92
C ILE A 34 8.07 7.61 -19.45
N GLY A 35 8.39 7.76 -18.17
CA GLY A 35 8.99 8.98 -17.62
C GLY A 35 7.98 10.05 -17.20
N VAL A 36 6.72 9.68 -16.95
CA VAL A 36 5.70 10.66 -16.56
C VAL A 36 5.63 10.77 -15.04
N ARG A 37 5.97 11.94 -14.51
CA ARG A 37 5.96 12.17 -13.06
C ARG A 37 4.54 12.12 -12.49
N VAL A 38 4.42 11.69 -11.23
CA VAL A 38 3.12 11.53 -10.53
C VAL A 38 2.19 12.74 -10.61
N PRO A 39 2.66 14.00 -10.44
CA PRO A 39 1.78 15.17 -10.60
C PRO A 39 1.15 15.27 -12.00
N ASP A 40 1.91 14.92 -13.04
CA ASP A 40 1.42 14.94 -14.42
C ASP A 40 0.44 13.82 -14.68
N VAL A 41 0.70 12.60 -14.18
CA VAL A 41 -0.27 11.49 -14.21
C VAL A 41 -1.61 11.92 -13.60
N ARG A 42 -1.58 12.49 -12.39
CA ARG A 42 -2.78 13.00 -11.71
C ARG A 42 -3.46 14.11 -12.50
N ALA A 43 -2.69 15.00 -13.12
CA ALA A 43 -3.24 16.07 -13.96
C ALA A 43 -3.93 15.52 -15.22
N VAL A 44 -3.40 14.46 -15.83
CA VAL A 44 -4.05 13.77 -16.96
C VAL A 44 -5.39 13.20 -16.52
N VAL A 45 -5.40 12.38 -15.47
CA VAL A 45 -6.62 11.74 -14.96
C VAL A 45 -7.67 12.77 -14.57
N LYS A 46 -7.26 13.88 -13.94
CA LYS A 46 -8.17 14.96 -13.58
C LYS A 46 -8.87 15.55 -14.81
N ARG A 47 -8.12 15.85 -15.88
CA ARG A 47 -8.64 16.43 -17.14
C ARG A 47 -9.55 15.47 -17.90
N SER A 48 -9.31 14.16 -17.81
CA SER A 48 -10.12 13.15 -18.51
C SER A 48 -11.52 12.95 -17.91
N GLY A 49 -11.79 13.48 -16.71
CA GLY A 49 -13.06 13.21 -16.01
C GLY A 49 -13.12 11.81 -15.38
N PRO A 50 -14.29 11.39 -14.87
CA PRO A 50 -14.52 10.01 -14.47
C PRO A 50 -14.39 9.07 -15.68
N LEU A 51 -13.65 7.97 -15.51
CA LEU A 51 -13.47 6.94 -16.54
C LEU A 51 -14.39 5.75 -16.27
N PRO A 52 -14.88 5.04 -17.30
CA PRO A 52 -15.58 3.78 -17.12
C PRO A 52 -14.61 2.68 -16.64
N LEU A 53 -15.11 1.65 -15.95
CA LEU A 53 -14.26 0.58 -15.40
C LEU A 53 -13.52 -0.19 -16.49
N GLU A 54 -14.12 -0.32 -17.68
CA GLU A 54 -13.51 -0.98 -18.84
C GLU A 54 -12.20 -0.27 -19.23
N ALA A 55 -12.22 1.06 -19.33
CA ALA A 55 -11.03 1.85 -19.63
C ALA A 55 -10.00 1.84 -18.48
N ILE A 56 -10.44 1.73 -17.23
CA ILE A 56 -9.54 1.54 -16.09
C ILE A 56 -8.88 0.16 -16.16
N GLY A 57 -9.63 -0.88 -16.56
CA GLY A 57 -9.10 -2.23 -16.81
C GLY A 57 -7.98 -2.22 -17.84
N GLU A 58 -8.21 -1.59 -19.00
CA GLU A 58 -7.19 -1.44 -20.04
C GLU A 58 -5.92 -0.73 -19.51
N LEU A 59 -6.08 0.31 -18.68
CA LEU A 59 -4.94 1.00 -18.04
C LEU A 59 -4.17 0.08 -17.09
N LEU A 60 -4.87 -0.76 -16.32
CA LEU A 60 -4.28 -1.68 -15.34
C LEU A 60 -3.58 -2.87 -16.00
N GLU A 61 -4.08 -3.34 -17.15
CA GLU A 61 -3.47 -4.42 -17.93
C GLU A 61 -2.22 -3.97 -18.71
N SER A 62 -2.00 -2.66 -18.84
CA SER A 62 -0.86 -2.11 -19.56
C SER A 62 0.48 -2.47 -18.88
N PRO A 63 1.51 -2.86 -19.66
CA PRO A 63 2.85 -3.07 -19.10
C PRO A 63 3.47 -1.77 -18.57
N VAL A 64 2.99 -0.61 -19.01
CA VAL A 64 3.52 0.70 -18.60
C VAL A 64 3.05 1.07 -17.20
N HIS A 65 3.98 1.35 -16.31
CA HIS A 65 3.76 1.70 -14.92
C HIS A 65 2.84 2.92 -14.76
N GLU A 66 3.11 3.99 -15.51
CA GLU A 66 2.33 5.23 -15.40
C GLU A 66 0.90 5.07 -15.92
N HIS A 67 0.63 4.09 -16.79
CA HIS A 67 -0.74 3.71 -17.17
C HIS A 67 -1.47 3.07 -16.00
N ARG A 68 -0.84 2.10 -15.33
CA ARG A 68 -1.42 1.45 -14.14
C ARG A 68 -1.68 2.44 -13.02
N LEU A 69 -0.72 3.33 -12.75
CA LEU A 69 -0.90 4.41 -11.78
C LEU A 69 -2.07 5.31 -12.15
N ALA A 70 -2.22 5.68 -13.43
CA ALA A 70 -3.37 6.47 -13.88
C ALA A 70 -4.70 5.73 -13.66
N GLY A 71 -4.75 4.42 -13.94
CA GLY A 71 -5.91 3.57 -13.68
C GLY A 71 -6.31 3.58 -12.21
N LEU A 72 -5.35 3.41 -11.31
CA LEU A 72 -5.59 3.44 -9.86
C LEU A 72 -6.03 4.82 -9.36
N VAL A 73 -5.43 5.90 -9.86
CA VAL A 73 -5.87 7.27 -9.53
C VAL A 73 -7.29 7.53 -10.03
N ALA A 74 -7.66 7.01 -11.19
CA ALA A 74 -9.04 7.09 -11.70
C ALA A 74 -10.01 6.27 -10.86
N LEU A 75 -9.62 5.06 -10.44
CA LEU A 75 -10.41 4.20 -9.57
C LEU A 75 -10.67 4.84 -8.20
N ASN A 76 -9.65 5.44 -7.58
CA ASN A 76 -9.81 6.19 -6.33
C ASN A 76 -10.85 7.31 -6.48
N ARG A 77 -10.85 8.00 -7.63
CA ARG A 77 -11.81 9.07 -7.91
C ARG A 77 -13.23 8.51 -7.99
N LEU A 78 -13.45 7.38 -8.67
CA LEU A 78 -14.76 6.72 -8.71
C LEU A 78 -15.20 6.30 -7.31
N PHE A 79 -14.31 5.67 -6.54
CA PHE A 79 -14.62 5.20 -5.20
C PHE A 79 -14.98 6.36 -4.26
N ALA A 80 -14.25 7.48 -4.34
CA ALA A 80 -14.54 8.68 -3.59
C ALA A 80 -15.91 9.29 -3.95
N LEU A 81 -16.30 9.26 -5.24
CA LEU A 81 -17.63 9.71 -5.67
C LEU A 81 -18.73 8.80 -5.12
N ALA A 82 -18.56 7.48 -5.20
CA ALA A 82 -19.50 6.49 -4.65
C ALA A 82 -19.57 6.54 -3.10
N SER A 83 -18.52 7.03 -2.44
CA SER A 83 -18.46 7.18 -0.98
C SER A 83 -18.93 8.55 -0.47
N ALA A 84 -19.31 9.48 -1.36
CA ALA A 84 -19.70 10.81 -0.97
C ALA A 84 -20.95 10.78 -0.09
N SER A 85 -20.90 11.40 1.11
CA SER A 85 -21.95 11.27 2.15
C SER A 85 -23.38 11.56 1.67
N ARG A 86 -23.57 12.43 0.68
CA ARG A 86 -24.91 12.79 0.15
C ARG A 86 -25.42 11.84 -0.93
N THR A 87 -24.54 11.08 -1.56
CA THR A 87 -24.81 10.22 -2.72
C THR A 87 -24.14 8.86 -2.54
N ARG A 88 -24.04 8.39 -1.29
CA ARG A 88 -23.36 7.14 -0.97
C ARG A 88 -24.07 6.00 -1.68
N ASP A 89 -23.30 5.24 -2.44
CA ASP A 89 -23.75 4.09 -3.21
C ASP A 89 -22.89 2.88 -2.80
N ASP A 90 -23.45 2.06 -1.91
CA ASP A 90 -22.72 0.91 -1.37
C ASP A 90 -22.60 -0.25 -2.37
N ASP A 91 -23.51 -0.36 -3.35
CA ASP A 91 -23.44 -1.36 -4.42
C ASP A 91 -22.30 -1.01 -5.38
N GLU A 92 -22.15 0.27 -5.76
CA GLU A 92 -21.02 0.70 -6.58
C GLU A 92 -19.70 0.62 -5.81
N ARG A 93 -19.67 0.97 -4.51
CA ARG A 93 -18.46 0.77 -3.68
C ARG A 93 -18.03 -0.70 -3.65
N GLU A 94 -18.98 -1.62 -3.50
CA GLU A 94 -18.70 -3.05 -3.56
C GLU A 94 -18.17 -3.48 -4.92
N ARG A 95 -18.78 -3.02 -6.01
CA ARG A 95 -18.30 -3.28 -7.38
C ARG A 95 -16.87 -2.79 -7.61
N LEU A 96 -16.56 -1.56 -7.17
CA LEU A 96 -15.23 -0.95 -7.31
C LEU A 96 -14.19 -1.64 -6.43
N ALA A 97 -14.54 -2.04 -5.21
CA ALA A 97 -13.64 -2.79 -4.32
C ALA A 97 -13.35 -4.19 -4.85
N ALA A 98 -14.36 -4.88 -5.40
CA ALA A 98 -14.20 -6.17 -6.07
C ALA A 98 -13.30 -6.07 -7.30
N PHE A 99 -13.49 -5.02 -8.12
CA PHE A 99 -12.62 -4.72 -9.27
C PHE A 99 -11.17 -4.48 -8.84
N TYR A 100 -10.95 -3.67 -7.79
CA TYR A 100 -9.60 -3.46 -7.24
C TYR A 100 -8.94 -4.76 -6.77
N LEU A 101 -9.68 -5.59 -6.02
CA LEU A 101 -9.17 -6.86 -5.52
C LEU A 101 -8.82 -7.83 -6.66
N ALA A 102 -9.63 -7.85 -7.72
CA ALA A 102 -9.31 -8.61 -8.93
C ALA A 102 -8.02 -8.13 -9.58
N ALA A 103 -7.81 -6.81 -9.69
CA ALA A 103 -6.56 -6.25 -10.23
C ALA A 103 -5.33 -6.55 -9.35
N VAL A 104 -5.47 -6.53 -8.02
CA VAL A 104 -4.41 -6.95 -7.09
C VAL A 104 -4.06 -8.43 -7.29
N ARG A 105 -5.07 -9.30 -7.39
CA ARG A 105 -4.88 -10.75 -7.59
C ARG A 105 -4.30 -11.08 -8.96
N ALA A 106 -4.65 -10.32 -9.99
CA ALA A 106 -4.10 -10.45 -11.34
C ALA A 106 -2.67 -9.88 -11.49
N GLY A 107 -2.09 -9.32 -10.42
CA GLY A 107 -0.72 -8.79 -10.44
C GLY A 107 -0.59 -7.43 -11.10
N HIS A 108 -1.68 -6.68 -11.31
CA HIS A 108 -1.65 -5.33 -11.90
C HIS A 108 -1.28 -4.23 -10.87
N VAL A 109 -1.33 -4.55 -9.58
CA VAL A 109 -0.95 -3.65 -8.47
C VAL A 109 0.30 -4.21 -7.78
N ASN A 110 1.41 -4.22 -8.51
CA ASN A 110 2.63 -4.95 -8.20
C ASN A 110 3.87 -4.03 -8.05
N ASN A 111 3.68 -2.84 -7.50
CA ASN A 111 4.76 -1.95 -7.09
C ASN A 111 4.33 -1.20 -5.81
N TRP A 112 5.30 -0.76 -5.01
CA TRP A 112 4.99 -0.17 -3.70
C TRP A 112 4.20 1.13 -3.84
N ASP A 113 4.47 1.94 -4.87
CA ASP A 113 3.78 3.20 -5.09
C ASP A 113 2.36 2.97 -5.64
N LEU A 114 2.16 1.97 -6.50
CA LEU A 114 0.83 1.55 -6.96
C LEU A 114 -0.04 1.12 -5.77
N VAL A 115 0.51 0.31 -4.86
CA VAL A 115 -0.18 -0.10 -3.63
C VAL A 115 -0.46 1.10 -2.74
N ASP A 116 0.56 1.91 -2.43
CA ASP A 116 0.44 3.06 -1.53
C ASP A 116 -0.52 4.12 -2.07
N ALA A 117 -0.62 4.26 -3.40
CA ALA A 117 -1.53 5.19 -4.05
C ALA A 117 -2.98 4.72 -4.07
N SER A 118 -3.30 3.47 -3.71
CA SER A 118 -4.63 2.87 -3.96
C SER A 118 -5.24 2.13 -2.77
N ALA A 119 -4.45 1.33 -2.04
CA ALA A 119 -4.97 0.37 -1.06
C ALA A 119 -5.79 1.04 0.04
N GLU A 120 -5.30 2.15 0.60
CA GLU A 120 -6.03 2.94 1.59
C GLU A 120 -7.38 3.41 1.04
N PHE A 121 -7.38 4.00 -0.15
CA PHE A 121 -8.49 4.78 -0.69
C PHE A 121 -9.64 3.93 -1.25
N VAL A 122 -9.36 2.67 -1.61
CA VAL A 122 -10.37 1.76 -2.17
C VAL A 122 -10.67 0.65 -1.17
N LEU A 123 -9.72 -0.27 -0.96
CA LEU A 123 -9.96 -1.44 -0.11
C LEU A 123 -10.06 -1.07 1.37
N GLY A 124 -9.19 -0.18 1.84
CA GLY A 124 -9.23 0.36 3.21
C GLY A 124 -10.53 1.09 3.49
N GLU A 125 -10.91 2.04 2.64
CA GLU A 125 -12.17 2.76 2.79
C GLU A 125 -13.41 1.85 2.71
N TYR A 126 -13.39 0.81 1.87
CA TYR A 126 -14.47 -0.17 1.74
C TYR A 126 -14.63 -1.04 2.98
N LEU A 127 -13.52 -1.48 3.59
CA LEU A 127 -13.54 -2.49 4.64
C LEU A 127 -13.69 -1.95 6.07
N TYR A 128 -13.69 -0.63 6.26
CA TYR A 128 -13.69 -0.06 7.60
C TYR A 128 -14.89 -0.51 8.45
N ASP A 129 -16.08 -0.48 7.86
CA ASP A 129 -17.36 -0.87 8.46
C ASP A 129 -17.81 -2.28 8.03
N ARG A 130 -16.88 -3.12 7.54
CA ARG A 130 -17.17 -4.45 6.98
C ARG A 130 -16.24 -5.55 7.54
N PRO A 131 -16.56 -6.83 7.36
CA PRO A 131 -15.68 -7.94 7.73
C PRO A 131 -14.30 -7.84 7.07
N ARG A 132 -13.24 -7.96 7.87
CA ARG A 132 -11.85 -7.68 7.45
C ARG A 132 -11.07 -8.94 7.04
N PHE A 133 -11.74 -10.09 6.92
CA PHE A 133 -11.12 -11.40 6.65
C PHE A 133 -10.22 -11.37 5.42
N ILE A 134 -10.59 -10.60 4.40
CA ILE A 134 -9.83 -10.48 3.15
C ILE A 134 -8.44 -9.89 3.38
N LEU A 135 -8.24 -9.00 4.35
CA LEU A 135 -6.91 -8.46 4.66
C LEU A 135 -5.99 -9.56 5.23
N PHE A 136 -6.54 -10.47 6.02
CA PHE A 136 -5.78 -11.61 6.55
C PHE A 136 -5.52 -12.68 5.48
N GLU A 137 -6.46 -12.90 4.56
CA GLU A 137 -6.24 -13.75 3.38
C GLU A 137 -5.08 -13.20 2.53
N LEU A 138 -5.10 -11.91 2.20
CA LEU A 138 -4.03 -11.24 1.46
C LEU A 138 -2.69 -11.26 2.21
N ALA A 139 -2.71 -11.10 3.54
CA ALA A 139 -1.50 -11.13 4.35
C ALA A 139 -0.86 -12.52 4.43
N ARG A 140 -1.67 -13.60 4.46
CA ARG A 140 -1.17 -14.97 4.46
C ARG A 140 -0.55 -15.37 3.13
N GLY A 141 -1.07 -14.83 2.03
CA GLY A 141 -0.61 -15.21 0.70
C GLY A 141 -0.96 -16.66 0.36
N ASP A 142 -2.06 -17.21 0.90
CA ASP A 142 -2.47 -18.63 0.76
C ASP A 142 -2.83 -19.06 -0.68
N SER A 143 -2.61 -18.18 -1.68
CA SER A 143 -2.67 -18.56 -3.09
C SER A 143 -1.32 -19.05 -3.57
N ALA A 144 -1.29 -20.13 -4.35
CA ALA A 144 -0.09 -20.71 -4.96
C ALA A 144 0.65 -19.80 -5.99
N GLU A 145 0.38 -18.50 -6.02
CA GLU A 145 0.90 -17.53 -6.98
C GLU A 145 2.03 -16.66 -6.38
N PRO A 146 3.02 -16.21 -7.18
CA PRO A 146 4.19 -15.44 -6.74
C PRO A 146 3.89 -13.99 -6.23
N GLY A 147 2.62 -13.64 -5.99
CA GLY A 147 2.16 -12.29 -5.62
C GLY A 147 2.18 -11.92 -4.12
N ASP A 148 2.61 -12.82 -3.24
CA ASP A 148 2.49 -12.67 -1.77
C ASP A 148 3.05 -11.34 -1.21
N LEU A 149 4.13 -10.80 -1.78
CA LEU A 149 4.69 -9.51 -1.32
C LEU A 149 3.68 -8.35 -1.45
N TRP A 150 3.07 -8.22 -2.62
CA TRP A 150 2.20 -7.08 -2.92
C TRP A 150 0.86 -7.21 -2.22
N TRP A 151 0.34 -8.43 -2.12
CA TRP A 151 -0.91 -8.70 -1.39
C TRP A 151 -0.77 -8.35 0.08
N ARG A 152 0.34 -8.77 0.70
CA ARG A 152 0.64 -8.42 2.09
C ARG A 152 0.82 -6.92 2.28
N ARG A 153 1.46 -6.23 1.33
CA ARG A 153 1.54 -4.76 1.36
C ARG A 153 0.15 -4.13 1.25
N VAL A 154 -0.70 -4.59 0.33
CA VAL A 154 -2.09 -4.12 0.21
C VAL A 154 -2.85 -4.31 1.53
N ALA A 155 -2.71 -5.47 2.17
CA ALA A 155 -3.33 -5.75 3.47
C ALA A 155 -2.92 -4.72 4.53
N LEU A 156 -1.62 -4.48 4.69
CA LEU A 156 -1.08 -3.52 5.65
C LEU A 156 -1.54 -2.10 5.34
N LEU A 157 -1.38 -1.63 4.10
CA LEU A 157 -1.65 -0.26 3.70
C LEU A 157 -3.15 0.08 3.68
N SER A 158 -4.02 -0.91 3.46
CA SER A 158 -5.47 -0.74 3.60
C SER A 158 -5.85 -0.32 5.02
N THR A 159 -5.13 -0.80 6.05
CA THR A 159 -5.43 -0.43 7.44
C THR A 159 -5.17 1.04 7.76
N PHE A 160 -4.48 1.78 6.89
CA PHE A 160 -4.28 3.21 7.12
C PHE A 160 -5.61 3.99 7.17
N ALA A 161 -6.61 3.54 6.40
CA ALA A 161 -7.97 4.08 6.44
C ALA A 161 -8.62 3.90 7.83
N PHE A 162 -8.29 2.81 8.53
CA PHE A 162 -8.80 2.49 9.87
C PHE A 162 -8.08 3.32 10.94
N ILE A 163 -6.75 3.41 10.82
CA ILE A 163 -5.89 4.22 11.69
C ILE A 163 -6.33 5.69 11.67
N LYS A 164 -6.65 6.23 10.48
CA LYS A 164 -7.17 7.60 10.33
C LYS A 164 -8.52 7.82 11.03
N ARG A 165 -9.24 6.75 11.35
CA ARG A 165 -10.52 6.75 12.07
C ARG A 165 -10.39 6.23 13.50
N GLY A 166 -9.17 6.19 14.05
CA GLY A 166 -8.93 5.83 15.44
C GLY A 166 -8.94 4.32 15.72
N ASP A 167 -8.94 3.47 14.69
CA ASP A 167 -8.93 2.01 14.86
C ASP A 167 -7.56 1.43 14.50
N ALA A 168 -6.86 0.91 15.52
CA ALA A 168 -5.55 0.27 15.38
C ALA A 168 -5.62 -1.27 15.40
N SER A 169 -6.78 -1.86 15.66
CA SER A 169 -6.92 -3.29 15.98
C SER A 169 -6.34 -4.18 14.88
N THR A 170 -6.83 -4.01 13.64
CA THR A 170 -6.39 -4.81 12.50
C THR A 170 -4.93 -4.55 12.13
N THR A 171 -4.43 -3.33 12.30
CA THR A 171 -2.99 -3.04 12.07
C THR A 171 -2.11 -3.82 13.03
N LEU A 172 -2.47 -3.85 14.32
CA LEU A 172 -1.71 -4.57 15.35
C LEU A 172 -1.76 -6.09 15.14
N GLU A 173 -2.92 -6.62 14.73
CA GLU A 173 -3.07 -8.04 14.40
C GLU A 173 -2.22 -8.42 13.18
N LEU A 174 -2.27 -7.64 12.09
CA LEU A 174 -1.43 -7.89 10.91
C LEU A 174 0.06 -7.72 11.20
N ALA A 175 0.44 -6.75 12.03
CA ALA A 175 1.83 -6.57 12.45
C ALA A 175 2.35 -7.77 13.26
N SER A 176 1.53 -8.31 14.18
CA SER A 176 1.83 -9.56 14.91
C SER A 176 2.03 -10.73 13.94
N PHE A 177 1.13 -10.88 12.96
CA PHE A 177 1.23 -11.92 11.94
C PHE A 177 2.52 -11.83 11.11
N VAL A 178 2.94 -10.62 10.72
CA VAL A 178 4.21 -10.41 10.01
C VAL A 178 5.41 -10.84 10.86
N LEU A 179 5.38 -10.60 12.17
CA LEU A 179 6.43 -11.04 13.10
C LEU A 179 6.42 -12.56 13.32
N GLU A 180 5.24 -13.17 13.39
CA GLU A 180 5.08 -14.63 13.56
C GLU A 180 5.57 -15.42 12.35
N THR A 181 5.33 -14.90 11.14
CA THR A 181 5.80 -15.52 9.89
C THR A 181 7.29 -15.26 9.60
N ASP A 182 7.97 -14.48 10.45
CA ASP A 182 9.36 -14.07 10.29
C ASP A 182 9.69 -13.44 8.92
N ASP A 183 8.74 -12.74 8.31
CA ASP A 183 8.92 -12.19 6.95
C ASP A 183 9.97 -11.07 6.94
N ARG A 184 11.17 -11.35 6.45
CA ARG A 184 12.28 -10.37 6.44
C ARG A 184 12.33 -9.46 5.20
N ARG A 185 11.35 -9.52 4.29
CA ARG A 185 11.36 -8.71 3.06
C ARG A 185 11.28 -7.22 3.38
N ASP A 186 12.21 -6.44 2.83
CA ASP A 186 12.37 -5.01 3.15
C ASP A 186 11.07 -4.20 2.97
N LEU A 187 10.33 -4.41 1.88
CA LEU A 187 9.09 -3.68 1.61
C LEU A 187 7.95 -4.04 2.59
N THR A 188 7.85 -5.29 3.05
CA THR A 188 6.91 -5.69 4.12
C THR A 188 7.29 -5.02 5.43
N GLN A 189 8.58 -5.03 5.78
CA GLN A 189 9.07 -4.47 7.04
C GLN A 189 8.88 -2.95 7.12
N LYS A 190 9.11 -2.24 6.01
CA LYS A 190 8.84 -0.80 5.89
C LYS A 190 7.34 -0.51 6.01
N ALA A 191 6.48 -1.26 5.33
CA ALA A 191 5.03 -1.10 5.42
C ALA A 191 4.53 -1.31 6.85
N THR A 192 4.95 -2.42 7.48
CA THR A 192 4.52 -2.76 8.85
C THR A 192 5.00 -1.71 9.85
N GLY A 193 6.27 -1.32 9.78
CA GLY A 193 6.82 -0.28 10.64
C GLY A 193 6.15 1.07 10.42
N TRP A 194 5.80 1.42 9.18
CA TRP A 194 5.04 2.64 8.89
C TRP A 194 3.64 2.59 9.52
N MET A 195 2.90 1.50 9.34
CA MET A 195 1.55 1.41 9.93
C MET A 195 1.59 1.46 11.47
N LEU A 196 2.57 0.79 12.10
CA LEU A 196 2.81 0.91 13.55
C LEU A 196 3.14 2.36 13.98
N ARG A 197 3.95 3.07 13.20
CA ARG A 197 4.20 4.51 13.43
C ARG A 197 2.91 5.32 13.37
N GLU A 198 2.04 5.05 12.40
CA GLU A 198 0.78 5.78 12.28
C GLU A 198 -0.20 5.43 13.41
N VAL A 199 -0.21 4.19 13.92
CA VAL A 199 -0.93 3.83 15.16
C VAL A 199 -0.49 4.72 16.32
N GLY A 200 0.82 4.81 16.58
CA GLY A 200 1.37 5.64 17.65
C GLY A 200 1.07 7.14 17.49
N LYS A 201 1.13 7.65 16.26
CA LYS A 201 0.91 9.07 15.97
C LYS A 201 -0.55 9.50 16.01
N ARG A 202 -1.47 8.64 15.61
CA ARG A 202 -2.86 9.02 15.29
C ARG A 202 -3.90 8.41 16.20
N VAL A 203 -3.62 7.23 16.74
CA VAL A 203 -4.55 6.49 17.59
C VAL A 203 -4.13 6.64 19.03
N ASP A 204 -3.01 6.01 19.41
CA ASP A 204 -2.55 5.97 20.79
C ASP A 204 -1.06 5.58 20.86
N ARG A 205 -0.24 6.41 21.51
CA ARG A 205 1.20 6.14 21.72
C ARG A 205 1.44 4.94 22.63
N GLY A 206 0.58 4.71 23.62
CA GLY A 206 0.60 3.56 24.53
C GLY A 206 0.30 2.25 23.81
N LEU A 207 -0.59 2.24 22.81
CA LEU A 207 -0.80 1.03 21.98
C LEU A 207 0.47 0.64 21.20
N LEU A 208 1.15 1.63 20.60
CA LEU A 208 2.45 1.39 19.99
C LEU A 208 3.48 0.91 21.02
N GLY A 209 3.59 1.60 22.16
CA GLY A 209 4.51 1.25 23.24
C GLY A 209 4.32 -0.18 23.72
N GLY A 210 3.09 -0.59 24.00
CA GLY A 210 2.75 -1.96 24.40
C GLY A 210 3.10 -3.00 23.33
N PHE A 211 2.85 -2.70 22.05
CA PHE A 211 3.25 -3.58 20.96
C PHE A 211 4.78 -3.72 20.89
N LEU A 212 5.52 -2.61 20.96
CA LEU A 212 6.99 -2.61 20.94
C LEU A 212 7.54 -3.35 22.15
N ASP A 213 7.00 -3.10 23.34
CA ASP A 213 7.46 -3.73 24.58
C ASP A 213 7.33 -5.25 24.54
N ALA A 214 6.26 -5.77 23.95
CA ALA A 214 6.02 -7.19 23.79
C ALA A 214 6.86 -7.85 22.68
N ASN A 215 7.35 -7.08 21.68
CA ASN A 215 7.88 -7.66 20.45
C ASN A 215 9.29 -7.21 20.05
N VAL A 216 9.84 -6.15 20.65
CA VAL A 216 11.06 -5.47 20.17
C VAL A 216 12.27 -6.39 19.99
N GLU A 217 12.37 -7.45 20.80
CA GLU A 217 13.48 -8.40 20.75
C GLU A 217 13.48 -9.24 19.46
N ARG A 218 12.30 -9.59 18.94
CA ARG A 218 12.16 -10.34 17.68
C ARG A 218 11.96 -9.45 16.44
N MET A 219 11.64 -8.17 16.63
CA MET A 219 11.38 -7.24 15.53
C MET A 219 12.60 -7.05 14.60
N PRO A 220 12.41 -7.10 13.26
CA PRO A 220 13.46 -6.72 12.31
C PRO A 220 13.86 -5.24 12.47
N ALA A 221 15.14 -4.92 12.21
CA ALA A 221 15.68 -3.58 12.43
C ALA A 221 14.94 -2.50 11.61
N THR A 222 14.58 -2.83 10.36
CA THR A 222 13.85 -1.95 9.44
C THR A 222 12.48 -1.59 10.01
N MET A 223 11.69 -2.58 10.43
CA MET A 223 10.37 -2.35 11.01
C MET A 223 10.46 -1.51 12.28
N LEU A 224 11.39 -1.82 13.19
CA LEU A 224 11.59 -1.04 14.41
C LEU A 224 11.98 0.42 14.10
N SER A 225 12.88 0.62 13.13
CA SER A 225 13.32 1.95 12.75
C SER A 225 12.18 2.82 12.21
N TYR A 226 11.30 2.24 11.38
CA TYR A 226 10.13 2.94 10.86
C TYR A 226 9.10 3.21 11.96
N ALA A 227 8.79 2.21 12.79
CA ALA A 227 7.81 2.33 13.89
C ALA A 227 8.18 3.44 14.87
N THR A 228 9.47 3.59 15.17
CA THR A 228 9.98 4.52 16.19
C THR A 228 10.45 5.86 15.64
N GLU A 229 10.37 6.13 14.34
CA GLU A 229 10.94 7.34 13.71
C GLU A 229 10.44 8.66 14.33
N HIS A 230 9.18 8.67 14.77
CA HIS A 230 8.50 9.83 15.34
C HIS A 230 8.67 9.97 16.86
N LEU A 231 9.29 8.99 17.52
CA LEU A 231 9.63 9.07 18.94
C LEU A 231 10.88 9.94 19.12
N ASP A 232 11.12 10.39 20.34
CA ASP A 232 12.35 11.13 20.63
C ASP A 232 13.59 10.23 20.54
N ALA A 233 14.77 10.85 20.60
CA ALA A 233 16.02 10.14 20.44
C ALA A 233 16.29 9.14 21.58
N GLU A 234 15.80 9.41 22.79
CA GLU A 234 16.02 8.58 23.97
C GLU A 234 15.21 7.29 23.87
N ASP A 235 13.91 7.39 23.61
CA ASP A 235 13.01 6.25 23.38
C ASP A 235 13.52 5.35 22.25
N ARG A 236 13.93 5.97 21.14
CA ARG A 236 14.49 5.25 19.98
C ARG A 236 15.75 4.48 20.36
N ALA A 237 16.64 5.10 21.13
CA ALA A 237 17.87 4.45 21.59
C ALA A 237 17.56 3.29 22.54
N ALA A 238 16.62 3.47 23.47
CA ALA A 238 16.19 2.44 24.40
C ALA A 238 15.63 1.19 23.69
N TYR A 239 14.70 1.37 22.76
CA TYR A 239 14.16 0.25 21.98
C TYR A 239 15.23 -0.43 21.10
N ARG A 240 16.09 0.34 20.45
CA ARG A 240 17.21 -0.22 19.67
C ARG A 240 18.18 -1.02 20.53
N ALA A 241 18.45 -0.59 21.76
CA ALA A 241 19.33 -1.29 22.70
C ALA A 241 18.70 -2.59 23.21
N ARG A 242 17.38 -2.61 23.47
CA ARG A 242 16.64 -3.82 23.83
C ARG A 242 16.72 -4.89 22.73
N ARG A 243 16.46 -4.51 21.47
CA ARG A 243 16.56 -5.44 20.32
C ARG A 243 17.92 -6.12 20.20
N ARG A 244 19.02 -5.41 20.47
CA ARG A 244 20.39 -5.94 20.33
C ARG A 244 20.79 -6.93 21.42
N ARG A 245 20.12 -6.93 22.58
CA ARG A 245 20.48 -7.82 23.70
C ARG A 245 20.12 -9.28 23.47
N THR A 246 19.30 -9.56 22.44
CA THR A 246 18.79 -10.90 22.12
C THR A 246 19.37 -11.45 20.80
N GLN A 247 20.34 -10.77 20.19
CA GLN A 247 21.07 -11.19 18.97
C GLN A 247 22.50 -11.56 19.31
#